data_AF-A0A852VR28-F1
#
_entry.id   AF-A0A852VR28-F1
#
_cell.length_a   1.000
_cell.length_b   1.000
_cell.length_c   1.000
_cell.angle_alpha   90.00
_cell.angle_beta   90.00
_cell.angle_gamma   90.00
#
_symmetry.space_group_name_H-M   'P 1'
#
loop_
_entity.id
_entity.type
_entity.pdbx_description
1 polymer ?
#
loop_
_entity_poly.entity_id
_entity_poly.type
_entity_poly.pdbx_seq_one_letter_code
_entity_poly.pdbx_strand_id
1 'polypeptide(L)'
;MTSRSLRWTSAPALAGALVLLTVLAAGPLRSLDAALQGYWAKRYTPNWFGFLDSVPNAVAGQAVCLPVLLVIAVVLARKYRTWHPLAIVVAAEVAFYVGVGGMKILLQRTSPAAGAGHFWEGGVFAHGWYGIAYPSGHAAEAILFYGAAAYLLRTYANPDMRLRKPLAFLVGLITAQSIVVAFYLGFHWPTDLLAGMLAGALMLRIIVDVDRRIAAGTPVLGWQPPAVRTAVPALPALAPAPSRTSGAAVPSAASTASPPAQPSPVPALATLPTVSQSANDLPPLRPVAVRTMSARPGPVSPWPGRRATPFALREHVRHARVRELQTTGKG
;
A
#
# COMPACT_ATOMS: atom_id res chain seq x y z
N MET A 1 17.77 27.15 16.89
CA MET A 1 17.14 26.58 15.67
C MET A 1 17.54 25.11 15.60
N THR A 2 16.66 24.19 15.99
CA THR A 2 16.92 22.75 15.86
C THR A 2 16.78 22.37 14.39
N SER A 3 17.87 21.92 13.77
CA SER A 3 17.84 21.36 12.42
C SER A 3 16.93 20.13 12.43
N ARG A 4 15.70 20.28 11.94
CA ARG A 4 14.86 19.11 11.62
C ARG A 4 15.57 18.39 10.48
N SER A 5 16.28 17.31 10.81
CA SER A 5 16.83 16.42 9.81
C SER A 5 15.72 16.00 8.85
N LEU A 6 15.97 16.17 7.54
CA LEU A 6 15.01 15.81 6.50
C LEU A 6 14.81 14.28 6.58
N ARG A 7 13.68 13.87 7.15
CA ARG A 7 13.28 12.47 7.10
C ARG A 7 12.80 12.19 5.69
N TRP A 8 13.38 11.18 5.04
CA TRP A 8 12.99 10.72 3.70
C TRP A 8 11.50 10.38 3.58
N THR A 9 10.85 10.03 4.69
CA THR A 9 9.40 9.75 4.77
C THR A 9 8.56 10.94 5.24
N SER A 10 9.12 12.15 5.30
CA SER A 10 8.36 13.36 5.62
C SER A 10 7.47 13.76 4.44
N ALA A 11 6.33 14.41 4.71
CA ALA A 11 5.42 14.86 3.65
C ALA A 11 6.11 15.77 2.61
N PRO A 12 6.97 16.75 2.98
CA PRO A 12 7.69 17.55 1.99
C PRO A 12 8.66 16.73 1.13
N ALA A 13 9.36 15.75 1.71
CA ALA A 13 10.26 14.88 0.96
C ALA A 13 9.50 14.00 -0.04
N LEU A 14 8.37 13.42 0.37
CA LEU A 14 7.50 12.62 -0.50
C LEU A 14 6.87 13.47 -1.62
N ALA A 15 6.42 14.69 -1.30
CA ALA A 15 5.90 15.63 -2.28
C ALA A 15 6.98 16.03 -3.29
N GLY A 16 8.19 16.36 -2.82
CA GLY A 16 9.33 16.68 -3.69
C GLY A 16 9.70 15.51 -4.60
N ALA A 17 9.75 14.28 -4.07
CA ALA A 17 9.99 13.08 -4.86
C ALA A 17 8.90 12.83 -5.90
N LEU A 18 7.62 13.03 -5.55
CA LEU A 18 6.50 12.89 -6.47
C LEU A 18 6.56 13.92 -7.60
N VAL A 19 6.83 15.19 -7.27
CA VAL A 19 6.99 16.26 -8.26
C VAL A 19 8.17 15.98 -9.18
N LEU A 20 9.33 15.61 -8.63
CA LEU A 20 10.51 15.23 -9.41
C LEU A 20 10.19 14.07 -10.36
N LEU A 21 9.57 13.01 -9.86
CA LEU A 21 9.16 11.87 -10.69
C LEU A 21 8.15 12.27 -11.77
N THR A 22 7.22 13.19 -11.47
CA THR A 22 6.25 13.69 -12.45
C THR A 22 6.95 14.42 -13.59
N VAL A 23 7.90 15.31 -13.28
CA VAL A 23 8.70 16.03 -14.29
C VAL A 23 9.53 15.06 -15.12
N LEU A 24 10.16 14.07 -14.48
CA LEU A 24 10.94 13.05 -15.18
C LEU A 24 10.06 12.16 -16.08
N ALA A 25 8.87 11.77 -15.61
CA ALA A 25 7.90 10.99 -16.37
C ALA A 25 7.29 11.76 -17.54
N ALA A 26 7.18 13.09 -17.44
CA ALA A 26 6.68 13.94 -18.51
C ALA A 26 7.69 14.11 -19.67
N GLY A 27 8.98 13.83 -19.45
CA GLY A 27 10.02 13.96 -20.48
C GLY A 27 11.03 12.81 -20.45
N PRO A 28 12.14 12.93 -19.71
CA PRO A 28 13.30 12.03 -19.82
C PRO A 28 13.02 10.54 -19.68
N LEU A 29 12.06 10.14 -18.83
CA LEU A 29 11.76 8.73 -18.56
C LEU A 29 10.74 8.12 -19.53
N ARG A 30 10.21 8.87 -20.49
CA ARG A 30 9.17 8.36 -21.40
C ARG A 30 9.67 7.24 -22.30
N SER A 31 10.88 7.37 -22.84
CA SER A 31 11.50 6.31 -23.64
C SER A 31 11.75 5.06 -22.81
N LEU A 32 12.13 5.23 -21.54
CA LEU A 32 12.30 4.12 -20.61
C LEU A 32 10.96 3.45 -20.27
N ASP A 33 9.91 4.23 -20.00
CA ASP A 33 8.55 3.72 -19.80
C ASP A 33 8.09 2.88 -21.01
N ALA A 34 8.31 3.38 -22.22
CA ALA A 34 7.98 2.69 -23.45
C ALA A 34 8.80 1.41 -23.65
N ALA A 35 10.11 1.46 -23.39
CA ALA A 35 11.00 0.30 -23.52
C ALA A 35 10.68 -0.80 -22.51
N LEU A 36 10.29 -0.40 -21.28
CA LEU A 36 9.92 -1.34 -20.23
C LEU A 36 8.49 -1.85 -20.36
N GLN A 37 7.64 -1.23 -21.18
CA GLN A 37 6.21 -1.51 -21.19
C GLN A 37 5.88 -3.00 -21.38
N GLY A 38 5.11 -3.57 -20.45
CA GLY A 38 4.98 -5.00 -20.21
C GLY A 38 4.17 -5.83 -21.22
N TYR A 39 3.82 -5.30 -22.39
CA TYR A 39 2.95 -6.03 -23.34
C TYR A 39 3.55 -7.36 -23.83
N TRP A 40 4.88 -7.49 -23.80
CA TRP A 40 5.57 -8.74 -24.10
C TRP A 40 5.11 -9.90 -23.21
N ALA A 41 4.75 -9.64 -21.95
CA ALA A 41 4.38 -10.69 -21.00
C ALA A 41 3.10 -11.42 -21.41
N LYS A 42 2.15 -10.73 -22.05
CA LYS A 42 0.90 -11.32 -22.56
C LYS A 42 1.13 -12.38 -23.64
N ARG A 43 2.27 -12.32 -24.35
CA ARG A 43 2.65 -13.33 -25.36
C ARG A 43 2.97 -14.68 -24.71
N TYR A 44 3.48 -14.69 -23.49
CA TYR A 44 3.92 -15.90 -22.80
C TYR A 44 2.84 -16.51 -21.91
N THR A 45 1.95 -15.68 -21.36
CA THR A 45 0.92 -16.10 -20.40
C THR A 45 -0.49 -15.57 -20.74
N PRO A 46 -1.05 -15.89 -21.93
CA PRO A 46 -2.32 -15.32 -22.41
C PRO A 46 -3.51 -15.64 -21.49
N ASN A 47 -3.50 -16.81 -20.85
CA ASN A 47 -4.61 -17.26 -19.98
C ASN A 47 -4.62 -16.61 -18.59
N TRP A 48 -3.57 -15.86 -18.23
CA TRP A 48 -3.44 -15.26 -16.90
C TRP A 48 -4.16 -13.92 -16.76
N PHE A 49 -4.49 -13.25 -17.87
CA PHE A 49 -5.07 -11.90 -17.84
C PHE A 49 -6.33 -11.83 -16.97
N GLY A 50 -7.30 -12.71 -17.22
CA GLY A 50 -8.57 -12.69 -16.49
C GLY A 50 -8.41 -12.95 -14.98
N PHE A 51 -7.53 -13.87 -14.59
CA PHE A 51 -7.24 -14.14 -13.19
C PHE A 51 -6.56 -12.94 -12.52
N LEU A 52 -5.51 -12.40 -13.14
CA LEU A 52 -4.73 -11.28 -12.60
C LEU A 52 -5.58 -10.02 -12.46
N ASP A 53 -6.48 -9.76 -13.40
CA ASP A 53 -7.42 -8.63 -13.36
C ASP A 53 -8.57 -8.84 -12.37
N SER A 54 -9.11 -10.05 -12.26
CA SER A 54 -10.29 -10.29 -11.40
C SER A 54 -9.95 -10.44 -9.93
N VAL A 55 -8.75 -10.95 -9.60
CA VAL A 55 -8.40 -11.33 -8.23
C VAL A 55 -7.28 -10.45 -7.66
N PRO A 56 -6.00 -10.57 -8.08
CA PRO A 56 -4.94 -9.70 -7.57
C PRO A 56 -5.16 -8.21 -7.78
N ASN A 57 -5.63 -7.79 -8.96
CA ASN A 57 -5.88 -6.36 -9.21
C ASN A 57 -6.99 -5.84 -8.27
N ALA A 58 -8.06 -6.62 -8.08
CA ALA A 58 -9.14 -6.27 -7.17
C ALA A 58 -8.70 -6.14 -5.70
N VAL A 59 -7.72 -6.94 -5.24
CA VAL A 59 -7.17 -6.82 -3.86
C VAL A 59 -6.61 -5.41 -3.62
N ALA A 60 -5.91 -4.85 -4.59
CA ALA A 60 -5.38 -3.49 -4.48
C ALA A 60 -6.43 -2.41 -4.79
N GLY A 61 -7.64 -2.80 -5.18
CA GLY A 61 -8.73 -1.91 -5.59
C GLY A 61 -9.61 -1.45 -4.44
N GLN A 62 -10.23 -0.29 -4.59
CA GLN A 62 -11.08 0.34 -3.58
C GLN A 62 -12.22 -0.57 -3.10
N ALA A 63 -12.76 -1.41 -4.00
CA ALA A 63 -13.81 -2.37 -3.68
C ALA A 63 -13.42 -3.40 -2.61
N VAL A 64 -12.12 -3.64 -2.39
CA VAL A 64 -11.61 -4.55 -1.36
C VAL A 64 -10.95 -3.77 -0.22
N CYS A 65 -10.06 -2.83 -0.53
CA CYS A 65 -9.25 -2.18 0.49
C CYS A 65 -10.06 -1.26 1.42
N LEU A 66 -11.09 -0.57 0.92
CA LEU A 66 -11.96 0.29 1.72
C LEU A 66 -12.82 -0.53 2.70
N PRO A 67 -13.53 -1.60 2.30
CA PRO A 67 -14.24 -2.47 3.25
C PRO A 67 -13.31 -3.08 4.30
N VAL A 68 -12.10 -3.50 3.94
CA VAL A 68 -11.12 -4.02 4.91
C VAL A 68 -10.77 -2.96 5.95
N LEU A 69 -10.43 -1.73 5.52
CA LEU A 69 -10.16 -0.62 6.42
C LEU A 69 -11.37 -0.30 7.30
N LEU A 70 -12.57 -0.27 6.71
CA LEU A 70 -13.81 0.03 7.40
C LEU A 70 -14.15 -1.02 8.47
N VAL A 71 -14.00 -2.31 8.18
CA VAL A 71 -14.23 -3.39 9.15
C VAL A 71 -13.29 -3.25 10.34
N ILE A 72 -11.99 -3.03 10.08
CA ILE A 72 -11.01 -2.78 11.14
C ILE A 72 -11.41 -1.55 11.97
N ALA A 73 -11.76 -0.46 11.30
CA ALA A 73 -12.17 0.77 11.95
C ALA A 73 -13.43 0.61 12.81
N VAL A 74 -14.46 -0.10 12.32
CA VAL A 74 -15.70 -0.37 13.05
C VAL A 74 -15.44 -1.24 14.29
N VAL A 75 -14.63 -2.30 14.15
CA VAL A 75 -14.26 -3.17 15.28
C VAL A 75 -13.52 -2.36 16.35
N LEU A 76 -12.55 -1.53 15.96
CA LEU A 76 -11.81 -0.67 16.89
C LEU A 76 -12.71 0.41 17.50
N ALA A 77 -13.56 1.05 16.70
CA ALA A 77 -14.48 2.10 17.17
C ALA A 77 -15.44 1.57 18.23
N ARG A 78 -15.97 0.36 18.02
CA ARG A 78 -16.83 -0.33 19.01
C ARG A 78 -16.07 -0.74 20.26
N LYS A 79 -14.89 -1.36 20.11
CA LYS A 79 -14.06 -1.87 21.21
C LYS A 79 -13.58 -0.74 22.13
N TYR A 80 -13.12 0.37 21.56
CA TYR A 80 -12.57 1.51 22.31
C TYR A 80 -13.57 2.66 22.48
N ARG A 81 -14.84 2.46 22.08
CA ARG A 81 -15.95 3.42 22.23
C ARG A 81 -15.60 4.83 21.73
N THR A 82 -14.98 4.92 20.55
CA THR A 82 -14.49 6.17 19.95
C THR A 82 -14.75 6.22 18.45
N TRP A 83 -15.00 7.41 17.92
CA TRP A 83 -15.22 7.65 16.49
C TRP A 83 -13.94 7.84 15.68
N HIS A 84 -12.79 8.01 16.35
CA HIS A 84 -11.50 8.29 15.70
C HIS A 84 -11.14 7.32 14.55
N PRO A 85 -11.31 5.97 14.67
CA PRO A 85 -10.99 5.07 13.57
C PRO A 85 -11.83 5.32 12.31
N LEU A 86 -13.10 5.71 12.47
CA LEU A 86 -13.98 6.05 11.36
C LEU A 86 -13.60 7.40 10.73
N ALA A 87 -13.12 8.36 11.54
CA ALA A 87 -12.58 9.60 11.03
C ALA A 87 -11.35 9.36 10.13
N ILE A 88 -10.48 8.39 10.47
CA ILE A 88 -9.35 8.00 9.62
C ILE A 88 -9.81 7.36 8.30
N VAL A 89 -10.90 6.57 8.29
CA VAL A 89 -11.49 6.04 7.05
C VAL A 89 -11.94 7.20 6.15
N VAL A 90 -12.69 8.15 6.69
CA VAL A 90 -13.18 9.32 5.94
C VAL A 90 -12.00 10.15 5.42
N ALA A 91 -10.97 10.37 6.25
CA ALA A 91 -9.77 11.09 5.85
C ALA A 91 -9.01 10.37 4.71
N ALA A 92 -8.92 9.04 4.76
CA ALA A 92 -8.29 8.24 3.70
C ALA A 92 -9.06 8.34 2.38
N GLU A 93 -10.40 8.24 2.43
CA GLU A 93 -11.25 8.35 1.24
C GLU A 93 -11.16 9.75 0.60
N VAL A 94 -11.24 10.79 1.42
CA VAL A 94 -11.09 12.18 0.96
C VAL A 94 -9.70 12.40 0.37
N ALA A 95 -8.65 11.94 1.04
CA ALA A 95 -7.28 12.08 0.55
C ALA A 95 -7.06 11.30 -0.77
N PHE A 96 -7.72 10.17 -0.94
CA PHE A 96 -7.69 9.41 -2.19
C PHE A 96 -8.35 10.20 -3.33
N TYR A 97 -9.61 10.61 -3.19
CA TYR A 97 -10.31 11.29 -4.28
C TYR A 97 -9.77 12.68 -4.57
N VAL A 98 -9.50 13.48 -3.54
CA VAL A 98 -9.00 14.85 -3.72
C VAL A 98 -7.53 14.85 -4.11
N GLY A 99 -6.71 14.03 -3.47
CA GLY A 99 -5.28 13.92 -3.76
C GLY A 99 -5.01 13.15 -5.05
N VAL A 100 -5.20 11.82 -4.99
CA VAL A 100 -4.86 10.91 -6.09
C VAL A 100 -5.81 11.08 -7.28
N GLY A 101 -7.11 11.10 -7.04
CA GLY A 101 -8.13 11.32 -8.07
C GLY A 101 -7.99 12.71 -8.72
N GLY A 102 -7.77 13.75 -7.90
CA GLY A 102 -7.48 15.10 -8.40
C GLY A 102 -6.26 15.13 -9.31
N MET A 103 -5.14 14.53 -8.91
CA MET A 103 -3.95 14.43 -9.76
C MET A 103 -4.23 13.73 -11.10
N LYS A 104 -5.01 12.65 -11.09
CA LYS A 104 -5.42 11.94 -12.32
C LYS A 104 -6.17 12.83 -13.30
N ILE A 105 -7.12 13.60 -12.79
CA ILE A 105 -7.94 14.50 -13.60
C ILE A 105 -7.12 15.68 -14.14
N LEU A 106 -6.15 16.17 -13.36
CA LEU A 106 -5.31 17.32 -13.75
C LEU A 106 -4.22 16.93 -14.75
N LEU A 107 -3.62 15.75 -14.61
CA LEU A 107 -2.45 15.34 -15.39
C LEU A 107 -2.82 14.59 -16.68
N GLN A 108 -3.97 13.91 -16.71
CA GLN A 108 -4.57 13.33 -17.92
C GLN A 108 -3.60 12.54 -18.79
N ARG A 109 -2.73 11.74 -18.17
CA ARG A 109 -1.77 10.91 -18.90
C ARG A 109 -2.48 9.71 -19.52
N THR A 110 -2.28 9.48 -20.81
CA THR A 110 -2.80 8.30 -21.50
C THR A 110 -2.12 7.02 -20.98
N SER A 111 -2.90 5.96 -20.76
CA SER A 111 -2.37 4.62 -20.52
C SER A 111 -1.66 4.05 -21.76
N PRO A 112 -0.85 3.00 -21.60
CA PRO A 112 -0.23 2.27 -22.70
C PRO A 112 -1.22 1.71 -23.73
N ALA A 113 -2.47 1.45 -23.33
CA ALA A 113 -3.52 0.95 -24.22
C ALA A 113 -4.18 2.05 -25.07
N ALA A 114 -4.03 3.32 -24.67
CA ALA A 114 -4.73 4.45 -25.28
C ALA A 114 -3.84 5.42 -26.04
N GLY A 115 -2.52 5.48 -25.74
CA GLY A 115 -1.63 6.43 -26.40
C GLY A 115 -0.17 6.26 -26.01
N ALA A 116 0.65 7.24 -26.40
CA ALA A 116 2.11 7.23 -26.21
C ALA A 116 2.59 7.80 -24.85
N GLY A 117 1.69 7.90 -23.87
CA GLY A 117 2.01 8.28 -22.49
C GLY A 117 2.27 9.77 -22.30
N HIS A 118 1.75 10.61 -23.18
CA HIS A 118 1.78 12.06 -23.03
C HIS A 118 0.81 12.50 -21.93
N PHE A 119 1.23 13.49 -21.16
CA PHE A 119 0.38 14.20 -20.21
C PHE A 119 -0.47 15.22 -20.96
N TRP A 120 -1.65 15.56 -20.43
CA TRP A 120 -2.62 16.52 -21.01
C TRP A 120 -3.19 16.16 -22.39
N GLU A 121 -2.77 15.05 -22.99
CA GLU A 121 -3.30 14.53 -24.26
C GLU A 121 -4.36 13.43 -24.05
N GLY A 122 -4.54 12.97 -22.81
CA GLY A 122 -5.55 11.97 -22.46
C GLY A 122 -6.92 12.57 -22.14
N GLY A 123 -7.47 12.15 -21.01
CA GLY A 123 -8.76 12.63 -20.49
C GLY A 123 -9.89 11.60 -20.60
N VAL A 124 -10.83 11.71 -19.64
CA VAL A 124 -11.94 10.75 -19.47
C VAL A 124 -12.91 10.78 -20.65
N PHE A 125 -13.14 11.95 -21.25
CA PHE A 125 -14.08 12.07 -22.36
C PHE A 125 -13.54 11.50 -23.68
N ALA A 126 -12.22 11.62 -23.92
CA ALA A 126 -11.60 11.14 -25.15
C ALA A 126 -11.23 9.65 -25.07
N HIS A 127 -10.74 9.19 -23.92
CA HIS A 127 -10.14 7.86 -23.78
C HIS A 127 -10.72 7.04 -22.61
N GLY A 128 -11.81 7.51 -21.98
CA GLY A 128 -12.38 6.85 -20.81
C GLY A 128 -11.39 6.76 -19.66
N TRP A 129 -11.47 5.67 -18.89
CA TRP A 129 -10.55 5.40 -17.78
C TRP A 129 -9.08 5.23 -18.22
N TYR A 130 -8.87 4.87 -19.49
CA TYR A 130 -7.53 4.76 -20.08
C TYR A 130 -6.88 6.12 -20.40
N GLY A 131 -7.62 7.22 -20.29
CA GLY A 131 -7.13 8.59 -20.46
C GLY A 131 -6.56 9.25 -19.20
N ILE A 132 -6.65 8.59 -18.04
CA ILE A 132 -6.23 9.15 -16.75
C ILE A 132 -5.41 8.14 -15.94
N ALA A 133 -4.31 7.67 -16.53
CA ALA A 133 -3.47 6.61 -15.98
C ALA A 133 -2.52 7.08 -14.86
N TYR A 134 -2.07 8.33 -14.88
CA TYR A 134 -1.09 8.86 -13.91
C TYR A 134 -1.76 9.69 -12.81
N PRO A 135 -1.41 9.50 -11.53
CA PRO A 135 -0.64 8.39 -10.97
C PRO A 135 -1.50 7.12 -10.84
N SER A 136 -0.88 5.95 -10.63
CA SER A 136 -1.63 4.69 -10.48
C SER A 136 -2.51 4.67 -9.23
N GLY A 137 -3.80 4.34 -9.42
CA GLY A 137 -4.79 4.28 -8.35
C GLY A 137 -4.54 3.10 -7.42
N HIS A 138 -4.47 1.88 -7.95
CA HIS A 138 -4.27 0.65 -7.17
C HIS A 138 -2.98 0.70 -6.34
N ALA A 139 -1.87 1.22 -6.90
CA ALA A 139 -0.63 1.37 -6.14
C ALA A 139 -0.76 2.40 -5.00
N ALA A 140 -1.50 3.50 -5.23
CA ALA A 140 -1.77 4.49 -4.20
C ALA A 140 -2.71 3.95 -3.11
N GLU A 141 -3.77 3.24 -3.50
CA GLU A 141 -4.73 2.60 -2.59
C GLU A 141 -4.06 1.55 -1.72
N ALA A 142 -3.20 0.72 -2.31
CA ALA A 142 -2.43 -0.30 -1.60
C ALA A 142 -1.65 0.29 -0.41
N ILE A 143 -1.03 1.45 -0.59
CA ILE A 143 -0.30 2.12 0.49
C ILE A 143 -1.24 2.89 1.40
N LEU A 144 -2.17 3.66 0.84
CA LEU A 144 -3.02 4.55 1.61
C LEU A 144 -3.98 3.79 2.53
N PHE A 145 -4.77 2.86 2.00
CA PHE A 145 -5.81 2.17 2.76
C PHE A 145 -5.23 1.08 3.68
N TYR A 146 -4.36 0.20 3.17
CA TYR A 146 -3.73 -0.81 4.03
C TYR A 146 -2.72 -0.18 5.00
N GLY A 147 -2.05 0.91 4.62
CA GLY A 147 -1.22 1.67 5.53
C GLY A 147 -2.02 2.39 6.61
N ALA A 148 -3.21 2.92 6.29
CA ALA A 148 -4.14 3.46 7.29
C ALA A 148 -4.66 2.36 8.23
N ALA A 149 -4.94 1.17 7.71
CA ALA A 149 -5.33 0.01 8.52
C ALA A 149 -4.21 -0.39 9.48
N ALA A 150 -2.98 -0.50 8.97
CA ALA A 150 -1.79 -0.76 9.78
C ALA A 150 -1.54 0.35 10.82
N TYR A 151 -1.79 1.61 10.46
CA TYR A 151 -1.73 2.73 11.37
C TYR A 151 -2.72 2.57 12.53
N LEU A 152 -4.00 2.34 12.24
CA LEU A 152 -5.04 2.12 13.24
C LEU A 152 -4.72 0.93 14.15
N LEU A 153 -4.37 -0.22 13.57
CA LEU A 153 -4.01 -1.41 14.35
C LEU A 153 -2.86 -1.10 15.31
N ARG A 154 -1.83 -0.37 14.88
CA ARG A 154 -0.72 0.02 15.75
C ARG A 154 -1.09 1.06 16.81
N THR A 155 -1.98 1.99 16.49
CA THR A 155 -2.44 3.01 17.43
C THR A 155 -3.25 2.38 18.56
N TYR A 156 -4.04 1.35 18.27
CA TYR A 156 -4.94 0.72 19.24
C TYR A 156 -4.44 -0.57 19.88
N ALA A 157 -3.50 -1.30 19.27
CA ALA A 157 -2.97 -2.57 19.80
C ALA A 157 -1.93 -2.40 20.92
N ASN A 158 -1.84 -1.22 21.55
CA ASN A 158 -0.75 -0.82 22.46
C ASN A 158 0.62 -0.82 21.74
N PRO A 159 1.70 -0.24 22.30
CA PRO A 159 2.98 -0.04 21.60
C PRO A 159 3.77 -1.32 21.32
N ASP A 160 3.12 -2.47 21.12
CA ASP A 160 3.76 -3.72 20.76
C ASP A 160 4.52 -3.58 19.44
N MET A 161 5.83 -3.46 19.59
CA MET A 161 6.79 -3.32 18.50
C MET A 161 6.73 -4.53 17.54
N ARG A 162 6.24 -5.68 18.02
CA ARG A 162 6.16 -6.93 17.27
C ARG A 162 5.26 -6.81 16.06
N LEU A 163 4.24 -5.94 16.09
CA LEU A 163 3.33 -5.74 14.96
C LEU A 163 3.89 -4.83 13.87
N ARG A 164 4.97 -4.06 14.13
CA ARG A 164 5.48 -3.08 13.15
C ARG A 164 6.02 -3.74 11.89
N LYS A 165 6.90 -4.73 12.04
CA LYS A 165 7.51 -5.46 10.93
C LYS A 165 6.50 -6.25 10.08
N PRO A 166 5.61 -7.09 10.65
CA PRO A 166 4.66 -7.86 9.85
C PRO A 166 3.64 -6.98 9.13
N LEU A 167 3.13 -5.92 9.76
CA LEU A 167 2.20 -5.01 9.08
C LEU A 167 2.89 -4.24 7.94
N ALA A 168 4.12 -3.75 8.16
CA ALA A 168 4.90 -3.10 7.11
C ALA A 168 5.21 -4.06 5.95
N PHE A 169 5.56 -5.31 6.26
CA PHE A 169 5.77 -6.36 5.27
C PHE A 169 4.49 -6.65 4.48
N LEU A 170 3.34 -6.77 5.14
CA LEU A 170 2.06 -7.04 4.48
C LEU A 170 1.66 -5.90 3.54
N VAL A 171 1.77 -4.64 3.98
CA VAL A 171 1.51 -3.47 3.12
C VAL A 171 2.47 -3.45 1.93
N GLY A 172 3.76 -3.73 2.18
CA GLY A 172 4.78 -3.82 1.13
C GLY A 172 4.48 -4.91 0.11
N LEU A 173 4.04 -6.09 0.57
CA LEU A 173 3.68 -7.22 -0.27
C LEU A 173 2.47 -6.90 -1.15
N ILE A 174 1.40 -6.34 -0.59
CA ILE A 174 0.22 -5.93 -1.36
C ILE A 174 0.58 -4.85 -2.38
N THR A 175 1.41 -3.88 -1.99
CA THR A 175 1.88 -2.82 -2.91
C THR A 175 2.70 -3.40 -4.05
N ALA A 176 3.67 -4.28 -3.75
CA ALA A 176 4.48 -4.93 -4.78
C ALA A 176 3.62 -5.78 -5.73
N GLN A 177 2.66 -6.52 -5.19
CA GLN A 177 1.69 -7.28 -5.96
C GLN A 177 0.86 -6.37 -6.88
N SER A 178 0.36 -5.25 -6.37
CA SER A 178 -0.38 -4.26 -7.16
C SER A 178 0.45 -3.74 -8.34
N ILE A 179 1.70 -3.34 -8.09
CA ILE A 179 2.63 -2.84 -9.11
C ILE A 179 2.87 -3.87 -10.20
N VAL A 180 3.22 -5.11 -9.82
CA VAL A 180 3.51 -6.18 -10.77
C VAL A 180 2.28 -6.52 -11.63
N VAL A 181 1.11 -6.61 -11.02
CA VAL A 181 -0.14 -6.94 -11.71
C VAL A 181 -0.55 -5.81 -12.65
N ALA A 182 -0.54 -4.57 -12.19
CA ALA A 182 -0.89 -3.41 -12.99
C ALA A 182 0.05 -3.22 -14.19
N PHE A 183 1.35 -3.46 -13.99
CA PHE A 183 2.35 -3.48 -15.05
C PHE A 183 2.08 -4.60 -16.07
N TYR A 184 1.83 -5.82 -15.60
CA TYR A 184 1.51 -6.96 -16.46
C TYR A 184 0.26 -6.74 -17.32
N LEU A 185 -0.80 -6.18 -16.72
CA LEU A 185 -2.06 -5.90 -17.41
C LEU A 185 -1.89 -4.79 -18.47
N GLY A 186 -0.83 -3.99 -18.37
CA GLY A 186 -0.53 -2.90 -19.29
C GLY A 186 -1.44 -1.68 -19.09
N PHE A 187 -2.00 -1.51 -17.90
CA PHE A 187 -2.86 -0.36 -17.58
C PHE A 187 -2.05 0.91 -17.26
N HIS A 188 -0.78 0.74 -16.91
CA HIS A 188 0.06 1.80 -16.40
C HIS A 188 1.47 1.71 -16.99
N TRP A 189 2.08 2.87 -17.19
CA TRP A 189 3.52 2.98 -17.40
C TRP A 189 4.27 2.71 -16.09
N PRO A 190 5.51 2.21 -16.11
CA PRO A 190 6.32 2.00 -14.90
C PRO A 190 6.35 3.21 -13.96
N THR A 191 6.53 4.42 -14.49
CA THR A 191 6.53 5.65 -13.67
C THR A 191 5.17 5.96 -13.05
N ASP A 192 4.04 5.60 -13.66
CA ASP A 192 2.70 5.76 -13.06
C ASP A 192 2.58 4.98 -11.75
N LEU A 193 3.19 3.78 -11.71
CA LEU A 193 3.14 2.86 -10.57
C LEU A 193 3.95 3.40 -9.39
N LEU A 194 5.16 3.88 -9.67
CA LEU A 194 6.02 4.54 -8.68
C LEU A 194 5.38 5.82 -8.16
N ALA A 195 4.78 6.61 -9.05
CA ALA A 195 4.06 7.83 -8.68
C ALA A 195 2.83 7.52 -7.82
N GLY A 196 2.10 6.45 -8.13
CA GLY A 196 0.99 5.95 -7.31
C GLY A 196 1.46 5.62 -5.89
N MET A 197 2.58 4.89 -5.76
CA MET A 197 3.19 4.60 -4.47
C MET A 197 3.56 5.88 -3.69
N LEU A 198 4.23 6.84 -4.34
CA LEU A 198 4.60 8.10 -3.69
C LEU A 198 3.38 8.95 -3.30
N ALA A 199 2.37 9.02 -4.16
CA ALA A 199 1.13 9.74 -3.90
C ALA A 199 0.35 9.13 -2.73
N GLY A 200 0.16 7.80 -2.72
CA GLY A 200 -0.48 7.09 -1.61
C GLY A 200 0.29 7.27 -0.30
N ALA A 201 1.62 7.16 -0.33
CA ALA A 201 2.47 7.39 0.83
C ALA A 201 2.38 8.84 1.35
N LEU A 202 2.35 9.83 0.45
CA LEU A 202 2.19 11.24 0.80
C LEU A 202 0.85 11.48 1.50
N MET A 203 -0.25 10.99 0.92
CA MET A 203 -1.59 11.13 1.49
C MET A 203 -1.68 10.47 2.87
N LEU A 204 -1.18 9.24 3.00
CA LEU A 204 -1.12 8.54 4.29
C LEU A 204 -0.28 9.32 5.30
N ARG A 205 0.86 9.86 4.87
CA ARG A 205 1.75 10.61 5.75
C ARG A 205 1.09 11.87 6.29
N ILE A 206 0.35 12.59 5.44
CA ILE A 206 -0.44 13.76 5.83
C ILE A 206 -1.47 13.38 6.89
N ILE A 207 -2.24 12.32 6.66
CA ILE A 207 -3.26 11.84 7.62
C ILE A 207 -2.61 11.52 8.97
N VAL A 208 -1.52 10.75 8.98
CA VAL A 208 -0.81 10.37 10.21
C VAL A 208 -0.24 11.58 10.94
N ASP A 209 0.30 12.57 10.21
CA ASP A 209 0.87 13.77 10.83
C ASP A 209 -0.20 14.69 11.39
N VAL A 210 -1.35 14.83 10.71
CA VAL A 210 -2.50 15.60 11.20
C VAL A 210 -3.07 14.92 12.45
N ASP A 211 -3.34 13.61 12.39
CA ASP A 211 -3.91 12.87 13.51
C ASP A 211 -3.04 12.97 14.77
N ARG A 212 -1.72 12.79 14.62
CA ARG A 212 -0.77 12.94 15.73
C ARG A 212 -0.72 14.35 16.31
N ARG A 213 -0.89 15.39 15.49
CA ARG A 213 -0.95 16.78 15.96
C ARG A 213 -2.22 17.03 16.76
N ILE A 214 -3.36 16.53 16.28
CA ILE A 214 -4.65 16.61 16.99
C ILE A 214 -4.52 15.90 18.34
N ALA A 215 -3.99 14.68 18.36
CA ALA A 215 -3.79 13.90 19.58
C ALA A 215 -2.82 14.57 20.58
N ALA A 216 -1.82 15.31 20.09
CA ALA A 216 -0.89 16.09 20.91
C ALA A 216 -1.45 17.46 21.35
N GLY A 217 -2.72 17.78 21.04
CA GLY A 217 -3.32 19.09 21.36
C GLY A 217 -2.67 20.26 20.61
N THR A 218 -1.94 19.99 19.53
CA THR A 218 -1.31 21.03 18.71
C THR A 218 -2.33 21.49 17.67
N PRO A 219 -2.64 22.79 17.57
CA PRO A 219 -3.69 23.27 16.68
C PRO A 219 -3.38 22.89 15.23
N VAL A 220 -4.36 22.26 14.57
CA VAL A 220 -4.33 22.05 13.12
C VAL A 220 -4.80 23.34 12.48
N LEU A 221 -3.92 23.99 11.71
CA LEU A 221 -4.26 25.21 10.97
C LEU A 221 -4.85 26.32 11.88
N GLY A 222 -4.39 26.43 13.13
CA GLY A 222 -4.85 27.46 14.08
C GLY A 222 -6.24 27.25 14.68
N TRP A 223 -6.97 26.19 14.31
CA TRP A 223 -8.28 25.89 14.89
C TRP A 223 -8.12 25.12 16.20
N GLN A 224 -8.67 25.65 17.29
CA GLN A 224 -8.85 24.94 18.55
C GLN A 224 -10.31 24.52 18.67
N PRO A 225 -10.63 23.22 18.84
CA PRO A 225 -11.99 22.83 19.23
C PRO A 225 -12.33 23.52 20.56
N PRO A 226 -13.58 24.00 20.74
CA PRO A 226 -13.96 24.71 21.95
C PRO A 226 -13.66 23.85 23.17
N ALA A 227 -12.98 24.43 24.15
CA ALA A 227 -12.60 23.75 25.37
C ALA A 227 -13.83 23.12 26.01
N VAL A 228 -13.94 21.80 25.94
CA VAL A 228 -14.88 21.06 26.78
C VAL A 228 -14.37 21.25 28.20
N ARG A 229 -14.98 22.17 28.94
CA ARG A 229 -14.78 22.32 30.38
C ARG A 229 -15.20 21.00 31.01
N THR A 230 -14.27 20.08 31.20
CA THR A 230 -14.42 19.05 32.23
C THR A 230 -14.35 19.80 33.55
N ALA A 231 -15.50 20.17 34.09
CA ALA A 231 -15.61 20.54 35.49
C ALA A 231 -15.18 19.32 36.30
N VAL A 232 -13.90 19.25 36.64
CA VAL A 232 -13.43 18.40 37.74
C VAL A 232 -14.01 19.06 38.99
N PRO A 233 -14.88 18.40 39.77
CA PRO A 233 -15.28 18.92 41.06
C PRO A 233 -14.01 19.15 41.87
N ALA A 234 -13.83 20.36 42.41
CA ALA A 234 -12.69 20.65 43.26
C ALA A 234 -12.67 19.62 44.40
N LEU A 235 -11.59 18.84 44.49
CA LEU A 235 -11.31 18.04 45.68
C LEU A 235 -11.23 19.02 46.87
N PRO A 236 -11.83 18.70 48.03
CA PRO A 236 -11.67 19.51 49.23
C PRO A 236 -10.18 19.67 49.52
N ALA A 237 -9.74 20.91 49.73
CA ALA A 237 -8.35 21.21 50.03
C ALA A 237 -7.90 20.39 51.25
N LEU A 238 -6.89 19.53 51.06
CA LEU A 238 -6.22 18.85 52.15
C LEU A 238 -5.56 19.95 53.01
N ALA A 239 -5.89 20.00 54.30
CA ALA A 239 -5.30 20.95 55.23
C ALA A 239 -3.76 20.85 55.22
N PRO A 240 -3.02 21.96 55.42
CA PRO A 240 -1.57 21.94 55.42
C PRO A 240 -1.04 21.07 56.55
N ALA A 241 -0.12 20.16 56.23
CA ALA A 241 0.62 19.38 57.22
C ALA A 241 1.53 20.31 58.06
N PRO A 242 1.69 20.06 59.37
CA PRO A 242 2.53 20.89 60.23
C PRO A 242 4.01 20.77 59.82
N SER A 243 4.67 21.92 59.77
CA SER A 243 6.10 22.08 59.51
C SER A 243 6.94 21.31 60.52
N ARG A 244 7.68 20.28 60.08
CA ARG A 244 8.78 19.72 60.86
C ARG A 244 10.01 20.62 60.71
N THR A 245 10.36 21.28 61.79
CA THR A 245 11.60 22.01 61.99
C THR A 245 12.81 21.08 61.87
N SER A 246 13.82 21.56 61.14
CA SER A 246 15.15 20.98 61.01
C SER A 246 15.84 20.88 62.38
N GLY A 247 16.49 19.75 62.67
CA GLY A 247 17.25 19.58 63.89
C GLY A 247 17.94 18.23 64.01
N ALA A 248 19.26 18.26 63.80
CA ALA A 248 20.28 17.44 64.43
C ALA A 248 20.60 16.02 63.91
N ALA A 249 21.90 15.92 63.56
CA ALA A 249 22.86 14.88 63.93
C ALA A 249 22.90 13.55 63.15
N VAL A 250 23.94 13.49 62.32
CA VAL A 250 24.68 12.30 61.89
C VAL A 250 25.13 11.46 63.10
N PRO A 251 25.08 10.13 62.99
CA PRO A 251 26.22 9.34 63.44
C PRO A 251 26.77 8.44 62.33
N SER A 252 28.09 8.47 62.24
CA SER A 252 28.96 7.54 61.53
C SER A 252 28.93 6.16 62.20
N ALA A 253 28.77 5.08 61.43
CA ALA A 253 29.14 3.73 61.87
C ALA A 253 29.47 2.82 60.67
N ALA A 254 30.79 2.65 60.49
CA ALA A 254 31.53 1.45 60.12
C ALA A 254 30.85 0.29 59.35
N SER A 255 31.32 0.11 58.12
CA SER A 255 31.95 -1.10 57.55
C SER A 255 31.62 -2.47 58.16
N THR A 256 30.96 -3.34 57.37
CA THR A 256 31.41 -4.73 57.16
C THR A 256 31.07 -5.14 55.72
N ALA A 257 32.11 -5.31 54.91
CA ALA A 257 32.03 -5.86 53.56
C ALA A 257 31.85 -7.39 53.64
N SER A 258 30.85 -7.92 52.93
CA SER A 258 30.74 -9.36 52.65
C SER A 258 31.24 -9.63 51.22
N PRO A 259 32.10 -10.63 50.99
CA PRO A 259 32.60 -10.95 49.66
C PRO A 259 31.53 -11.69 48.81
N PRO A 260 31.56 -11.54 47.47
CA PRO A 260 30.59 -12.17 46.57
C PRO A 260 30.84 -13.68 46.42
N ALA A 261 29.73 -14.42 46.29
CA ALA A 261 29.69 -15.86 46.07
C ALA A 261 30.39 -16.27 44.75
N GLN A 262 31.14 -17.37 44.82
CA GLN A 262 31.80 -17.98 43.67
C GLN A 262 30.79 -18.69 42.73
N PRO A 263 30.97 -18.61 41.40
CA PRO A 263 30.20 -19.41 40.45
C PRO A 263 30.74 -20.85 40.35
N SER A 264 29.83 -21.82 40.32
CA SER A 264 30.11 -23.24 40.11
C SER A 264 30.70 -23.54 38.71
N PRO A 265 31.53 -24.59 38.56
CA PRO A 265 32.19 -24.91 37.29
C PRO A 265 31.22 -25.49 36.26
N VAL A 266 31.29 -24.95 35.03
CA VAL A 266 30.65 -25.48 33.82
C VAL A 266 31.48 -26.67 33.31
N PRO A 267 30.90 -27.85 33.01
CA PRO A 267 31.65 -28.95 32.41
C PRO A 267 32.06 -28.66 30.96
N ALA A 268 33.25 -29.12 30.60
CA ALA A 268 33.94 -28.88 29.34
C ALA A 268 33.31 -29.58 28.12
N LEU A 269 33.61 -28.99 26.96
CA LEU A 269 33.34 -29.41 25.58
C LEU A 269 33.41 -30.93 25.35
N ALA A 270 32.35 -31.49 24.74
CA ALA A 270 32.45 -32.67 23.90
C ALA A 270 32.68 -32.21 22.44
N THR A 271 33.87 -32.52 21.93
CA THR A 271 34.29 -32.35 20.54
C THR A 271 33.45 -33.25 19.62
N LEU A 272 32.77 -32.65 18.64
CA LEU A 272 32.17 -33.38 17.51
C LEU A 272 33.24 -33.60 16.43
N PRO A 273 33.31 -34.79 15.81
CA PRO A 273 34.29 -35.06 14.76
C PRO A 273 33.91 -34.33 13.45
N THR A 274 34.89 -33.64 12.89
CA THR A 274 34.86 -33.06 11.54
C THR A 274 34.83 -34.17 10.50
N VAL A 275 33.69 -34.37 9.84
CA VAL A 275 33.59 -35.21 8.63
C VAL A 275 34.06 -34.38 7.45
N SER A 276 35.30 -34.63 7.01
CA SER A 276 35.82 -34.19 5.72
C SER A 276 35.25 -35.12 4.64
N GLN A 277 34.26 -34.66 3.88
CA GLN A 277 33.83 -35.37 2.66
C GLN A 277 34.48 -34.72 1.44
N SER A 278 35.37 -35.51 0.85
CA SER A 278 36.00 -35.29 -0.45
C SER A 278 34.95 -35.18 -1.54
N ALA A 279 35.00 -34.09 -2.30
CA ALA A 279 34.23 -33.88 -3.51
C ALA A 279 34.86 -34.71 -4.63
N ASN A 280 34.43 -35.97 -4.84
CA ASN A 280 34.71 -36.70 -6.08
C ASN A 280 33.90 -37.98 -6.35
N ASP A 281 32.69 -38.14 -5.79
CA ASP A 281 31.81 -39.27 -6.16
C ASP A 281 30.37 -38.81 -6.40
N LEU A 282 30.09 -38.34 -7.61
CA LEU A 282 28.72 -38.22 -8.14
C LEU A 282 28.60 -39.09 -9.39
N PRO A 283 27.62 -40.02 -9.47
CA PRO A 283 27.40 -40.84 -10.65
C PRO A 283 26.80 -40.01 -11.82
N PRO A 284 27.10 -40.35 -13.09
CA PRO A 284 26.65 -39.56 -14.23
C PRO A 284 25.13 -39.68 -14.46
N LEU A 285 24.48 -38.53 -14.67
CA LEU A 285 23.07 -38.43 -15.03
C LEU A 285 22.80 -39.02 -16.43
N ARG A 286 21.87 -39.97 -16.51
CA ARG A 286 21.38 -40.54 -17.77
C ARG A 286 20.43 -39.56 -18.49
N PRO A 287 20.53 -39.39 -19.83
CA PRO A 287 19.59 -38.56 -20.57
C PRO A 287 18.22 -39.24 -20.70
N VAL A 288 17.16 -38.52 -20.30
CA VAL A 288 15.77 -38.93 -20.50
C VAL A 288 15.39 -38.66 -21.96
N ALA A 289 14.95 -39.69 -22.67
CA ALA A 289 14.47 -39.59 -24.04
C ALA A 289 13.12 -38.83 -24.09
N VAL A 290 13.09 -37.73 -24.84
CA VAL A 290 11.88 -36.97 -25.15
C VAL A 290 11.07 -37.75 -26.19
N ARG A 291 9.92 -38.30 -25.77
CA ARG A 291 8.97 -38.94 -26.68
C ARG A 291 8.06 -37.87 -27.28
N THR A 292 8.23 -37.59 -28.57
CA THR A 292 7.34 -36.74 -29.37
C THR A 292 6.00 -37.46 -29.59
N MET A 293 4.94 -37.02 -28.91
CA MET A 293 3.57 -37.43 -29.25
C MET A 293 3.01 -36.48 -30.33
N SER A 294 2.91 -37.01 -31.54
CA SER A 294 2.11 -36.46 -32.64
C SER A 294 0.61 -36.62 -32.29
N ALA A 295 -0.08 -35.51 -32.03
CA ALA A 295 -1.52 -35.49 -31.82
C ALA A 295 -2.24 -35.10 -33.13
N ARG A 296 -2.97 -36.06 -33.72
CA ARG A 296 -3.97 -35.79 -34.76
C ARG A 296 -5.27 -35.29 -34.09
N PRO A 297 -5.96 -34.28 -34.62
CA PRO A 297 -7.24 -33.83 -34.08
C PRO A 297 -8.38 -34.76 -34.53
N GLY A 298 -9.09 -35.35 -33.57
CA GLY A 298 -10.38 -36.03 -33.78
C GLY A 298 -11.56 -35.09 -33.50
N PRO A 299 -12.75 -35.36 -34.06
CA PRO A 299 -13.87 -34.42 -34.07
C PRO A 299 -14.57 -34.32 -32.71
N VAL A 300 -14.98 -33.09 -32.37
CA VAL A 300 -15.65 -32.72 -31.12
C VAL A 300 -17.15 -32.98 -31.25
N SER A 301 -17.74 -33.75 -30.33
CA SER A 301 -19.20 -33.92 -30.19
C SER A 301 -19.72 -33.01 -29.07
N PRO A 302 -20.85 -32.29 -29.24
CA PRO A 302 -21.32 -31.32 -28.25
C PRO A 302 -22.25 -31.95 -27.20
N TRP A 303 -21.96 -31.72 -25.92
CA TRP A 303 -22.94 -31.89 -24.83
C TRP A 303 -23.67 -30.56 -24.54
N PRO A 304 -24.97 -30.60 -24.19
CA PRO A 304 -25.81 -29.40 -24.10
C PRO A 304 -25.80 -28.80 -22.70
N GLY A 305 -25.88 -27.47 -22.62
CA GLY A 305 -26.46 -26.77 -21.46
C GLY A 305 -25.57 -25.76 -20.74
N ARG A 306 -25.58 -24.51 -21.23
CA ARG A 306 -25.93 -23.28 -20.48
C ARG A 306 -25.67 -22.07 -21.38
N ARG A 307 -26.76 -21.39 -21.75
CA ARG A 307 -26.69 -20.09 -22.44
C ARG A 307 -26.22 -19.03 -21.45
N ALA A 308 -24.93 -18.71 -21.47
CA ALA A 308 -24.42 -17.44 -20.97
C ALA A 308 -24.32 -16.51 -22.18
N THR A 309 -25.26 -15.57 -22.32
CA THR A 309 -25.16 -14.48 -23.29
C THR A 309 -24.12 -13.46 -22.79
N PRO A 310 -23.04 -13.16 -23.52
CA PRO A 310 -22.19 -12.02 -23.21
C PRO A 310 -22.87 -10.74 -23.70
N PHE A 311 -23.03 -9.79 -22.78
CA PHE A 311 -23.58 -8.44 -23.02
C PHE A 311 -22.79 -7.62 -24.05
N ALA A 312 -21.59 -8.07 -24.45
CA ALA A 312 -20.67 -7.37 -25.34
C ALA A 312 -20.95 -7.50 -26.85
N LEU A 313 -21.90 -8.33 -27.30
CA LEU A 313 -22.20 -8.51 -28.74
C LEU A 313 -23.36 -7.64 -29.25
N ARG A 314 -24.08 -6.91 -28.38
CA ARG A 314 -25.22 -6.05 -28.79
C ARG A 314 -24.82 -4.66 -29.29
N GLU A 315 -23.62 -4.18 -28.97
CA GLU A 315 -23.17 -2.85 -29.41
C GLU A 315 -22.56 -2.86 -30.81
N HIS A 316 -21.83 -3.92 -31.19
CA HIS A 316 -21.23 -4.03 -32.52
C HIS A 316 -22.25 -4.17 -33.66
N VAL A 317 -23.42 -4.76 -33.39
CA VAL A 317 -24.48 -4.90 -34.41
C VAL A 317 -25.28 -3.59 -34.59
N ARG A 318 -25.35 -2.73 -33.56
CA ARG A 318 -25.99 -1.40 -33.70
C ARG A 318 -25.17 -0.42 -34.53
N HIS A 319 -23.84 -0.46 -34.45
CA HIS A 319 -22.99 0.43 -35.24
C HIS A 319 -22.87 0.04 -36.72
N ALA A 320 -22.99 -1.25 -37.05
CA ALA A 320 -23.03 -1.71 -38.45
C ALA A 320 -24.33 -1.27 -39.17
N ARG A 321 -25.47 -1.33 -38.48
CA ARG A 321 -26.78 -0.98 -39.08
C ARG A 321 -27.01 0.52 -39.27
N VAL A 322 -26.29 1.38 -38.54
CA VAL A 322 -26.38 2.84 -38.69
C VAL A 322 -25.50 3.34 -39.84
N ARG A 323 -24.41 2.63 -40.20
CA ARG A 323 -23.60 2.98 -41.38
C ARG A 323 -24.25 2.60 -42.71
N GLU A 324 -25.09 1.55 -42.74
CA GLU A 324 -25.75 1.08 -43.96
C GLU A 324 -26.98 1.94 -44.35
N LEU A 325 -27.57 2.65 -43.39
CA LEU A 325 -28.70 3.57 -43.61
C LEU A 325 -28.27 5.00 -43.99
N GLN A 326 -26.99 5.35 -43.89
CA GLN A 326 -26.47 6.68 -44.28
C GLN A 326 -25.86 6.70 -45.69
N THR A 327 -25.62 5.54 -46.32
CA THR A 327 -25.05 5.44 -47.69
C THR A 327 -26.09 5.23 -48.78
N THR A 328 -27.38 5.05 -48.45
CA THR A 328 -28.48 4.82 -49.41
C THR A 328 -29.46 6.00 -49.53
N GLY A 329 -29.15 7.16 -48.96
CA GLY A 329 -30.01 8.36 -48.96
C GLY A 329 -29.52 9.55 -49.81
N LYS A 330 -28.63 9.33 -50.78
CA LYS A 330 -28.26 10.32 -51.80
C LYS A 330 -28.10 9.64 -53.15
N GLY A 331 -29.17 9.68 -53.93
CA GLY A 331 -29.30 9.17 -55.29
C GLY A 331 -30.73 9.36 -55.75
#